data_AF-A0A7V8Y997-F1
#
_entry.id   AF-A0A7V8Y997-F1
#
_cell.length_a   1.000
_cell.length_b   1.000
_cell.length_c   1.000
_cell.angle_alpha   90.00
_cell.angle_beta   90.00
_cell.angle_gamma   90.00
#
_symmetry.space_group_name_H-M   'P 1'
#
loop_
_entity.id
_entity.type
_entity.pdbx_description
1 polymer ?
#
loop_
_entity_poly.entity_id
_entity_poly.type
_entity_poly.pdbx_seq_one_letter_code
_entity_poly.pdbx_strand_id
1 'polypeptide(L)'
;FEDVHAPAWYIDGILLQMSQAGMLDDVIGVVVGELEDCDWSEARPEFPQVLSIEDVLERNIEPLGVPSIYGLPMGHGKYMAATPLGVEVTIDANERSLTIEESALAP
;
A
#
# COMPACT_ATOMS: atom_id res chain seq x y z
N PHE A 1 -1.23 1.26 3.42
CA PHE A 1 -0.01 0.82 4.11
C PHE A 1 1.20 1.18 3.26
N GLU A 2 2.38 1.13 3.82
CA GLU A 2 3.66 1.41 3.18
C GLU A 2 4.74 0.57 3.89
N ASP A 3 5.88 0.36 3.26
CA ASP A 3 7.02 -0.38 3.82
C ASP A 3 8.30 0.02 3.07
N VAL A 4 9.46 -0.34 3.62
CA VAL A 4 10.78 -0.05 3.06
C VAL A 4 11.72 -1.22 3.27
N HIS A 5 12.48 -1.59 2.23
CA HIS A 5 13.41 -2.73 2.28
C HIS A 5 12.73 -4.07 2.63
N ALA A 6 11.43 -4.19 2.37
CA ALA A 6 10.63 -5.37 2.62
C ALA A 6 10.45 -6.14 1.31
N PRO A 7 11.13 -7.28 1.10
CA PRO A 7 11.03 -7.99 -0.17
C PRO A 7 9.60 -8.50 -0.43
N ALA A 8 9.23 -8.67 -1.70
CA ALA A 8 7.87 -9.07 -2.10
C ALA A 8 7.29 -10.28 -1.32
N TRP A 9 8.09 -11.33 -1.09
CA TRP A 9 7.64 -12.50 -0.31
C TRP A 9 7.31 -12.19 1.15
N TYR A 10 7.94 -11.17 1.73
CA TYR A 10 7.67 -10.72 3.10
C TYR A 10 6.35 -9.96 3.17
N ILE A 11 6.12 -9.06 2.20
CA ILE A 11 4.85 -8.32 2.08
C ILE A 11 3.69 -9.29 1.79
N ASP A 12 3.88 -10.30 0.93
CA ASP A 12 2.88 -11.37 0.70
C ASP A 12 2.52 -12.07 2.00
N GLY A 13 3.51 -12.38 2.84
CA GLY A 13 3.30 -12.97 4.16
C GLY A 13 2.51 -12.08 5.12
N ILE A 14 2.79 -10.78 5.16
CA ILE A 14 2.05 -9.82 5.98
C ILE A 14 0.59 -9.71 5.52
N LEU A 15 0.36 -9.52 4.22
CA LEU A 15 -0.99 -9.39 3.67
C LEU A 15 -1.80 -10.67 3.88
N LEU A 16 -1.18 -11.83 3.69
CA LEU A 16 -1.78 -13.12 4.02
C LEU A 16 -2.15 -13.20 5.50
N GLN A 17 -1.26 -12.80 6.40
CA GLN A 17 -1.51 -12.83 7.84
C GLN A 17 -2.65 -11.88 8.24
N MET A 18 -2.72 -10.67 7.66
CA MET A 18 -3.81 -9.72 7.88
C MET A 18 -5.15 -10.27 7.38
N SER A 19 -5.15 -10.85 6.18
CA SER A 19 -6.33 -11.52 5.61
C SER A 19 -6.82 -12.66 6.50
N GLN A 20 -5.92 -13.56 6.91
CA GLN A 20 -6.29 -14.70 7.79
C GLN A 20 -6.75 -14.27 9.18
N ALA A 21 -6.33 -13.08 9.64
CA ALA A 21 -6.79 -12.49 10.89
C ALA A 21 -8.13 -11.74 10.76
N GLY A 22 -8.72 -11.68 9.57
CA GLY A 22 -9.96 -10.94 9.29
C GLY A 22 -9.79 -9.41 9.28
N MET A 23 -8.54 -8.91 9.27
CA MET A 23 -8.28 -7.47 9.31
C MET A 23 -8.67 -6.74 8.03
N LEU A 24 -8.86 -7.49 6.94
CA LEU A 24 -9.21 -6.96 5.62
C LEU A 24 -10.70 -7.13 5.28
N ASP A 25 -11.49 -7.79 6.12
CA ASP A 25 -12.85 -8.23 5.77
C ASP A 25 -13.82 -7.05 5.55
N ASP A 26 -13.64 -5.96 6.32
CA ASP A 26 -14.53 -4.80 6.32
C ASP A 26 -13.92 -3.54 5.70
N VAL A 27 -12.78 -3.66 4.99
CA VAL A 27 -12.17 -2.49 4.34
C VAL A 27 -13.03 -2.06 3.15
N ILE A 28 -13.19 -0.74 2.97
CA ILE A 28 -13.97 -0.16 1.85
C ILE A 28 -13.08 0.43 0.74
N GLY A 29 -11.77 0.40 0.94
CA GLY A 29 -10.78 0.89 -0.01
C GLY A 29 -9.38 0.68 0.54
N VAL A 30 -8.39 0.58 -0.36
CA VAL A 30 -7.00 0.31 -0.01
C VAL A 30 -6.09 1.35 -0.65
N VAL A 31 -5.29 2.02 0.17
CA VAL A 31 -4.23 2.90 -0.30
C VAL A 31 -2.91 2.27 0.04
N VAL A 32 -2.09 2.04 -0.98
CA VAL A 32 -0.70 1.60 -0.83
C VAL A 32 0.20 2.77 -1.19
N GLY A 33 1.05 3.17 -0.24
CA GLY A 33 2.10 4.16 -0.48
C GLY A 33 3.18 3.58 -1.39
N GLU A 34 4.28 4.32 -1.53
CA GLU A 34 5.48 3.77 -2.15
C GLU A 34 6.00 2.62 -1.28
N LEU A 35 6.26 1.47 -1.91
CA LEU A 35 6.95 0.34 -1.30
C LEU A 35 8.43 0.46 -1.65
N GLU A 36 9.09 1.40 -0.97
CA GLU A 36 10.42 1.89 -1.34
C GLU A 36 11.44 0.75 -1.23
N ASP A 37 12.18 0.50 -2.31
CA ASP A 37 13.25 -0.50 -2.34
C ASP A 37 12.79 -1.92 -1.90
N CYS A 38 11.52 -2.25 -2.15
CA CYS A 38 10.91 -3.52 -1.80
C CYS A 38 10.96 -4.57 -2.92
N ASP A 39 11.23 -4.15 -4.15
CA ASP A 39 11.35 -5.02 -5.32
C ASP A 39 12.78 -5.47 -5.59
N TRP A 40 12.93 -6.53 -6.39
CA TRP A 40 14.24 -6.92 -6.89
C TRP A 40 14.85 -5.81 -7.75
N SER A 41 16.16 -5.60 -7.58
CA SER A 41 16.97 -4.81 -8.49
C SER A 41 18.41 -5.36 -8.52
N GLU A 42 19.20 -4.92 -9.50
CA GLU A 42 20.64 -5.26 -9.54
C GLU A 42 21.39 -4.79 -8.28
N ALA A 43 20.91 -3.75 -7.61
CA ALA A 43 21.47 -3.24 -6.36
C ALA A 43 21.08 -4.08 -5.13
N ARG A 44 20.07 -4.95 -5.25
CA ARG A 44 19.55 -5.84 -4.19
C ARG A 44 19.44 -7.29 -4.66
N PRO A 45 20.56 -7.95 -5.00
CA PRO A 45 20.56 -9.32 -5.51
C PRO A 45 20.08 -10.36 -4.50
N GLU A 46 20.01 -10.01 -3.21
CA GLU A 46 19.43 -10.85 -2.15
C GLU A 46 17.90 -11.01 -2.27
N PHE A 47 17.23 -10.11 -3.01
CA PHE A 47 15.80 -10.24 -3.29
C PHE A 47 15.63 -11.13 -4.53
N PRO A 48 14.78 -12.16 -4.51
CA PRO A 48 14.66 -13.03 -5.67
C PRO A 48 13.80 -12.37 -6.76
N GLN A 49 14.26 -12.38 -8.01
CA GLN A 49 13.50 -11.93 -9.19
C GLN A 49 12.43 -12.96 -9.61
N VAL A 50 11.54 -13.31 -8.69
CA VAL A 50 10.50 -14.35 -8.91
C VAL A 50 9.08 -13.84 -8.70
N LEU A 51 8.93 -12.78 -7.91
CA LEU A 51 7.64 -12.21 -7.52
C LEU A 51 7.86 -10.71 -7.33
N SER A 52 7.14 -9.89 -8.08
CA SER A 52 7.19 -8.44 -7.92
C SER A 52 6.25 -7.95 -6.82
N ILE A 53 6.42 -6.71 -6.39
CA ILE A 53 5.44 -6.05 -5.52
C ILE A 53 4.07 -5.95 -6.18
N GLU A 54 4.01 -5.64 -7.47
CA GLU A 54 2.75 -5.57 -8.22
C GLU A 54 2.02 -6.93 -8.21
N ASP A 55 2.73 -8.05 -8.42
CA ASP A 55 2.14 -9.40 -8.34
C ASP A 55 1.55 -9.69 -6.94
N VAL A 56 2.23 -9.25 -5.88
CA VAL A 56 1.77 -9.42 -4.49
C VAL A 56 0.52 -8.59 -4.24
N LEU A 57 0.48 -7.34 -4.70
CA LEU A 57 -0.67 -6.47 -4.56
C LEU A 57 -1.86 -6.98 -5.35
N GLU A 58 -1.68 -7.39 -6.60
CA GLU A 58 -2.75 -8.00 -7.41
C GLU A 58 -3.32 -9.23 -6.69
N ARG A 59 -2.46 -10.15 -6.26
CA ARG A 59 -2.89 -11.39 -5.60
C ARG A 59 -3.68 -11.18 -4.29
N ASN A 60 -3.32 -10.18 -3.49
CA ASN A 60 -3.88 -10.00 -2.14
C ASN A 60 -4.93 -8.90 -2.06
N ILE A 61 -4.84 -7.86 -2.89
CA ILE A 61 -5.71 -6.67 -2.84
C ILE A 61 -6.82 -6.74 -3.89
N GLU A 62 -6.55 -7.22 -5.12
CA GLU A 62 -7.59 -7.36 -6.16
C GLU A 62 -8.81 -8.16 -5.69
N PRO A 63 -8.67 -9.29 -4.96
CA PRO A 63 -9.82 -10.07 -4.51
C PRO A 63 -10.74 -9.35 -3.51
N LEU A 64 -10.28 -8.25 -2.89
CA LEU A 64 -11.10 -7.47 -1.97
C LEU A 64 -12.23 -6.74 -2.70
N GLY A 65 -12.10 -6.49 -4.01
CA GLY A 65 -13.15 -5.88 -4.83
C GLY A 65 -13.49 -4.43 -4.48
N VAL A 66 -12.58 -3.72 -3.81
CA VAL A 66 -12.73 -2.33 -3.38
C VAL A 66 -11.80 -1.40 -4.15
N PRO A 67 -12.08 -0.08 -4.22
CA PRO A 67 -11.16 0.88 -4.83
C PRO A 67 -9.76 0.79 -4.21
N SER A 68 -8.75 0.60 -5.05
CA SER A 68 -7.36 0.47 -4.62
C SER A 68 -6.42 1.31 -5.46
N ILE A 69 -5.47 1.98 -4.83
CA ILE A 69 -4.42 2.75 -5.49
C ILE A 69 -3.06 2.44 -4.87
N TYR A 70 -2.00 2.48 -5.69
CA TYR A 70 -0.63 2.19 -5.31
C TYR A 70 0.33 3.29 -5.82
N GLY A 71 1.38 3.59 -5.05
CA GLY A 71 2.47 4.49 -5.44
C GLY A 71 2.23 5.95 -5.08
N LEU A 72 1.33 6.22 -4.12
CA LEU A 72 1.23 7.57 -3.56
C LEU A 72 2.52 7.93 -2.80
N PRO A 73 2.92 9.21 -2.77
CA PRO A 73 4.13 9.70 -2.08
C PRO A 73 3.94 9.67 -0.56
N MET A 74 3.75 8.48 -0.02
CA MET A 74 3.47 8.15 1.36
C MET A 74 4.40 7.00 1.74
N GLY A 75 5.19 7.17 2.79
CA GLY A 75 6.20 6.20 3.18
C GLY A 75 7.61 6.78 3.02
N HIS A 76 8.50 6.02 2.41
CA HIS A 76 9.95 6.24 2.50
C HIS A 76 10.61 6.77 1.23
N GLY A 77 9.85 7.05 0.17
CA GLY A 77 10.41 7.58 -1.06
C GLY A 77 10.82 9.05 -0.96
N LYS A 78 11.30 9.60 -2.09
CA LYS A 78 11.90 10.93 -2.16
C LYS A 78 10.97 12.05 -1.70
N TYR A 79 9.67 11.93 -2.02
CA TYR A 79 8.65 12.90 -1.67
C TYR A 79 7.71 12.28 -0.66
N MET A 80 7.48 12.96 0.47
CA MET A 80 6.60 12.48 1.52
C MET A 80 5.49 13.49 1.79
N ALA A 81 4.27 13.12 1.44
CA ALA A 81 3.07 13.80 1.86
C ALA A 81 2.78 13.49 3.34
N ALA A 82 2.49 14.53 4.12
CA ALA A 82 1.99 14.34 5.47
C ALA A 82 0.53 13.85 5.39
N THR A 83 0.30 12.57 5.67
CA THR A 83 -1.03 11.96 5.59
C THR A 83 -1.64 11.82 6.98
N PRO A 84 -2.77 12.49 7.26
CA PRO A 84 -3.48 12.33 8.53
C PRO A 84 -4.11 10.95 8.65
N LEU A 85 -4.22 10.45 9.88
CA LEU A 85 -4.88 9.18 10.20
C LEU A 85 -6.15 9.44 11.01
N GLY A 86 -7.16 8.62 10.79
CA GLY A 86 -8.45 8.72 11.49
C GLY A 86 -9.35 9.83 10.98
N VAL A 87 -9.16 10.25 9.72
CA VAL A 87 -10.01 11.24 9.04
C VAL A 87 -10.77 10.64 7.86
N GLU A 88 -11.86 11.26 7.47
CA GLU A 88 -12.61 10.92 6.25
C GLU A 88 -11.82 11.27 4.98
N VAL A 89 -11.81 10.33 4.03
CA VAL A 89 -11.10 10.44 2.77
C VAL A 89 -11.92 9.88 1.61
N THR A 90 -11.72 10.42 0.42
CA THR A 90 -12.24 9.87 -0.84
C THR A 90 -11.10 9.24 -1.65
N ILE A 91 -11.30 8.01 -2.12
CA ILE A 91 -10.41 7.33 -3.07
C ILE A 91 -11.07 7.33 -4.44
N ASP A 92 -10.41 7.91 -5.45
CA ASP A 92 -10.77 7.73 -6.86
C ASP A 92 -9.69 6.89 -7.54
N ALA A 93 -9.96 5.61 -7.77
CA ALA A 93 -9.02 4.70 -8.42
C ALA A 93 -8.85 4.96 -9.93
N ASN A 94 -9.80 5.62 -10.59
CA ASN A 94 -9.69 5.98 -12.00
C ASN A 94 -8.75 7.18 -12.17
N GLU A 95 -8.88 8.18 -11.30
CA GLU A 95 -7.98 9.35 -11.28
C GLU A 95 -6.70 9.12 -10.46
N ARG A 96 -6.60 7.98 -9.77
CA ARG A 96 -5.48 7.60 -8.89
C ARG A 96 -5.23 8.64 -7.80
N SER A 97 -6.31 9.09 -7.16
CA SER A 97 -6.27 10.17 -6.16
C SER A 97 -6.81 9.74 -4.81
N LEU A 98 -6.27 10.38 -3.76
CA LEU A 98 -6.75 10.33 -2.38
C LEU A 98 -7.00 11.76 -1.93
N THR A 99 -8.24 12.09 -1.60
CA THR A 99 -8.64 13.41 -1.10
C THR A 99 -8.95 13.32 0.39
N ILE A 100 -8.41 14.25 1.17
CA ILE A 100 -8.76 14.41 2.59
C ILE A 100 -9.97 15.33 2.68
N GLU A 101 -11.08 14.83 3.22
CA GLU A 101 -12.38 15.53 3.20
C GLU A 101 -12.59 16.45 4.42
N GLU A 102 -11.77 16.30 5.46
CA GLU A 102 -11.90 17.06 6.69
C GLU A 102 -10.57 17.59 7.25
N SER A 103 -10.66 18.53 8.19
CA SER A 103 -9.48 19.08 8.87
C SER A 103 -8.82 18.02 9.75
N ALA A 104 -7.54 17.78 9.51
CA ALA A 104 -6.70 16.93 10.36
C ALA A 104 -6.30 17.58 11.70
N LEU A 105 -6.62 18.86 11.89
CA LEU A 105 -6.27 19.63 13.07
C LEU A 105 -7.52 20.07 13.83
N ALA A 106 -7.42 20.06 15.15
CA ALA A 106 -8.41 20.71 16.00
C ALA A 106 -8.46 22.22 15.66
N PRO A 107 -9.66 22.84 15.71
CA PRO A 107 -9.83 24.27 15.44
C PRO A 107 -9.08 25.17 16.42
#